data_AF-A0AAD4YVX8-F1
#
_entry.id   AF-A0AAD4YVX8-F1
#
_cell.length_a   1.000
_cell.length_b   1.000
_cell.length_c   1.000
_cell.angle_alpha   90.00
_cell.angle_beta   90.00
_cell.angle_gamma   90.00
#
_symmetry.space_group_name_H-M   'P 1'
#
loop_
_entity.id
_entity.type
_entity.pdbx_description
1 polymer ?
#
loop_
_entity_poly.entity_id
_entity_poly.type
_entity_poly.pdbx_seq_one_letter_code
_entity_poly.pdbx_strand_id
1 'polypeptide(L)'
;MLFVNQVHELALTPTPTLAVTGMLIYIYIGSFSIGMRGVPWIVMSEIFAINIKGQARSFATLVNWLGAWLCSYTFNFLMSWSSYGTFILYAAINALAILFVILMVPETKGKTLEQIQGDINK
;
A
#
# COMPACT_ATOMS: atom_id res chain seq x y z
N MET A 1 32.05 -26.13 -27.38
CA MET A 1 31.76 -24.69 -27.51
C MET A 1 30.25 -24.38 -27.48
N LEU A 2 29.39 -25.14 -28.19
CA LEU A 2 27.94 -24.91 -28.20
C LEU A 2 27.26 -25.01 -26.83
N PHE A 3 27.65 -25.97 -25.99
CA PHE A 3 27.05 -26.18 -24.66
C PHE A 3 27.32 -25.02 -23.68
N VAL A 4 28.52 -24.42 -23.71
CA VAL A 4 28.87 -23.28 -22.84
C VAL A 4 28.12 -22.01 -23.26
N ASN A 5 27.97 -21.78 -24.56
CA ASN A 5 27.21 -20.64 -25.07
C ASN A 5 25.72 -20.76 -24.75
N GLN A 6 25.16 -21.98 -24.80
CA GLN A 6 23.76 -22.24 -24.47
C GLN A 6 23.49 -22.04 -22.96
N VAL A 7 24.42 -22.43 -22.08
CA VAL A 7 24.34 -22.16 -20.64
C VAL A 7 24.50 -20.67 -20.33
N HIS A 8 25.36 -19.95 -21.06
CA HIS A 8 25.54 -18.51 -20.92
C HIS A 8 24.32 -17.71 -21.40
N GLU A 9 23.69 -18.09 -22.52
CA GLU A 9 22.42 -17.49 -22.98
C GLU A 9 21.27 -17.78 -22.01
N LEU A 10 21.19 -18.99 -21.45
CA LEU A 10 20.23 -19.35 -20.40
C LEU A 10 20.47 -18.60 -19.09
N ALA A 11 21.70 -18.20 -18.79
CA ALA A 11 22.02 -17.38 -17.63
C ALA A 11 21.73 -15.88 -17.87
N LEU A 12 21.92 -15.38 -19.09
CA LEU A 12 21.71 -13.98 -19.47
C LEU A 12 20.25 -13.61 -19.76
N THR A 13 19.39 -14.56 -20.13
CA THR A 13 17.97 -14.27 -20.44
C THR A 13 17.10 -13.96 -19.21
N PRO A 14 17.20 -14.67 -18.07
CA PRO A 14 16.41 -14.37 -16.88
C PRO A 14 17.06 -13.32 -15.96
N THR A 15 18.39 -13.14 -15.99
CA THR A 15 19.10 -12.22 -15.07
C THR A 15 18.67 -10.74 -15.16
N PRO A 16 18.53 -10.11 -16.33
CA PRO A 16 18.06 -8.72 -16.41
C PRO A 16 16.59 -8.61 -16.00
N THR A 17 15.75 -9.57 -16.36
CA THR A 17 14.33 -9.59 -16.01
C THR A 17 14.13 -9.70 -14.49
N LEU A 18 14.88 -10.61 -13.85
CA LEU A 18 14.88 -10.78 -12.39
C LEU A 18 15.40 -9.53 -11.67
N ALA A 19 16.48 -8.91 -12.17
CA ALA A 19 17.03 -7.69 -11.60
C ALA A 19 16.04 -6.52 -11.67
N VAL A 20 15.36 -6.33 -12.81
CA VAL A 20 14.33 -5.31 -12.98
C VAL A 20 13.13 -5.57 -12.07
N THR A 21 12.63 -6.81 -12.00
CA THR A 21 11.53 -7.13 -11.08
C THR A 21 11.91 -6.93 -9.61
N GLY A 22 13.13 -7.29 -9.21
CA GLY A 22 13.64 -7.05 -7.87
C GLY A 22 13.68 -5.55 -7.53
N MET A 23 14.21 -4.73 -8.43
CA MET A 23 14.28 -3.28 -8.24
C MET A 23 12.89 -2.66 -8.08
N LEU A 24 11.92 -3.05 -8.90
CA LEU A 24 10.54 -2.57 -8.82
C LEU A 24 9.88 -2.95 -7.48
N ILE A 25 10.11 -4.18 -7.00
CA ILE A 25 9.62 -4.63 -5.69
C ILE A 25 10.25 -3.82 -4.55
N TYR A 26 11.57 -3.57 -4.60
CA TYR A 26 12.26 -2.76 -3.59
C TYR A 26 11.74 -1.32 -3.54
N ILE A 27 11.52 -0.69 -4.70
CA ILE A 27 10.94 0.65 -4.78
C ILE A 27 9.53 0.65 -4.19
N TYR A 28 8.70 -0.32 -4.56
CA TYR A 28 7.34 -0.44 -4.02
C TYR A 28 7.34 -0.59 -2.49
N ILE A 29 8.14 -1.52 -1.95
CA ILE A 29 8.24 -1.75 -0.50
C ILE A 29 8.80 -0.51 0.21
N GLY A 30 9.79 0.16 -0.39
CA GLY A 30 10.39 1.39 0.12
C GLY A 30 9.36 2.52 0.23
N SER A 31 8.63 2.81 -0.85
CA SER A 31 7.57 3.82 -0.88
C SER A 31 6.44 3.50 0.10
N PHE A 32 5.99 2.25 0.17
CA PHE A 32 4.97 1.80 1.11
C PHE A 32 5.42 1.96 2.57
N SER A 33 6.70 1.69 2.84
CA SER A 33 7.28 1.78 4.17
C SER A 33 7.42 3.22 4.68
N ILE A 34 7.74 4.17 3.80
CA ILE A 34 7.92 5.58 4.17
C ILE A 34 6.57 6.27 4.38
N GLY A 35 5.56 5.98 3.55
CA GLY A 35 4.26 6.63 3.62
C GLY A 35 3.23 5.86 4.45
N MET A 36 2.70 4.78 3.89
CA MET A 36 1.50 4.10 4.41
C MET A 36 1.71 3.37 5.74
N ARG A 37 2.94 2.99 6.08
CA ARG A 37 3.21 2.22 7.30
C ARG A 37 3.24 3.03 8.59
N GLY A 38 3.55 4.32 8.53
CA GLY A 38 3.71 5.16 9.72
C GLY A 38 2.64 6.24 9.82
N VAL A 39 2.40 6.95 8.72
CA VAL A 39 1.57 8.15 8.69
C VAL A 39 0.13 7.88 9.13
N PRO A 40 -0.59 6.86 8.63
CA PRO A 40 -1.97 6.61 9.04
C PRO A 40 -2.11 6.29 10.53
N TRP A 41 -1.15 5.57 11.09
CA TRP A 41 -1.16 5.19 12.51
C TRP A 41 -0.90 6.38 13.44
N ILE A 42 0.00 7.27 13.03
CA ILE A 42 0.28 8.52 13.76
C ILE A 42 -0.93 9.45 13.68
N VAL A 43 -1.48 9.69 12.49
CA VAL A 43 -2.66 10.54 12.27
C VAL A 43 -3.87 10.01 13.05
N MET A 44 -4.12 8.69 13.04
CA MET A 44 -5.15 8.07 13.89
C MET A 44 -4.90 8.33 15.38
N SER A 45 -3.65 8.40 15.83
CA SER A 45 -3.34 8.70 17.22
C SER A 45 -3.53 10.18 17.59
N GLU A 46 -3.51 11.09 16.61
CA GLU A 46 -3.66 12.54 16.76
C GLU A 46 -5.13 13.01 16.65
N ILE A 47 -5.95 12.34 15.82
CA ILE A 47 -7.36 12.74 15.58
C ILE A 47 -8.31 12.25 16.69
N PHE A 48 -8.05 11.10 17.31
CA PHE A 48 -8.98 10.51 18.28
C PHE A 48 -8.67 10.90 19.74
N ALA A 49 -9.70 11.36 20.46
CA ALA A 49 -9.65 11.58 21.91
C ALA A 49 -9.29 10.28 22.66
N ILE A 50 -8.56 10.39 23.78
CA ILE A 50 -8.05 9.27 24.58
C ILE A 50 -9.12 8.22 24.91
N ASN A 51 -10.37 8.65 25.11
CA ASN A 51 -11.46 7.78 25.55
C ASN A 51 -11.96 6.80 24.45
N ILE A 52 -11.86 7.17 23.17
CA ILE A 52 -12.30 6.33 22.03
C ILE A 52 -11.15 5.76 21.20
N LYS A 53 -9.91 6.20 21.47
CA LYS A 53 -8.71 5.85 20.71
C LYS A 53 -8.48 4.34 20.62
N GLY A 54 -8.78 3.59 21.68
CA GLY A 54 -8.68 2.14 21.70
C GLY A 54 -9.62 1.46 20.71
N GLN A 55 -10.90 1.81 20.73
CA GLN A 55 -11.92 1.22 19.85
C GLN A 55 -11.70 1.61 18.39
N ALA A 56 -11.34 2.87 18.13
CA ALA A 56 -11.05 3.37 16.79
C ALA A 56 -9.85 2.64 16.14
N ARG A 57 -8.76 2.43 16.89
CA ARG A 57 -7.60 1.66 16.40
C ARG A 57 -7.94 0.21 16.10
N SER A 58 -8.73 -0.44 16.96
CA SER A 58 -9.16 -1.83 16.74
C SER A 58 -10.01 -1.95 15.49
N PHE A 59 -10.97 -1.04 15.28
CA PHE A 59 -11.79 -1.02 14.07
C PHE A 59 -10.96 -0.77 12.81
N ALA A 60 -10.04 0.20 12.84
CA ALA A 60 -9.13 0.46 11.73
C ALA A 60 -8.25 -0.76 11.40
N THR A 61 -7.77 -1.47 12.42
CA THR A 61 -7.00 -2.70 12.26
C THR A 61 -7.87 -3.79 11.63
N LEU A 62 -9.11 -3.98 12.08
CA LEU A 62 -10.03 -4.95 11.48
C LEU A 62 -10.29 -4.65 10.00
N VAL A 63 -10.58 -3.39 9.65
CA VAL A 63 -10.78 -2.98 8.24
C VAL A 63 -9.51 -3.21 7.42
N ASN A 64 -8.32 -2.93 7.97
CA ASN A 64 -7.05 -3.21 7.31
C ASN A 64 -6.85 -4.70 7.00
N TRP A 65 -7.09 -5.57 7.99
CA TRP A 65 -6.95 -7.02 7.81
C TRP A 65 -8.02 -7.60 6.87
N LEU A 66 -9.25 -7.09 6.92
CA LEU A 66 -10.30 -7.48 5.98
C LEU A 66 -9.96 -7.05 4.55
N GLY A 67 -9.42 -5.84 4.38
CA GLY A 67 -8.92 -5.38 3.08
C GLY A 67 -7.78 -6.24 2.56
N ALA A 68 -6.82 -6.61 3.42
CA ALA A 68 -5.72 -7.51 3.04
C ALA A 68 -6.22 -8.91 2.63
N TRP A 69 -7.20 -9.45 3.36
CA TRP A 69 -7.84 -10.72 3.02
C TRP A 69 -8.59 -10.64 1.69
N LEU A 70 -9.39 -9.59 1.49
CA LEU A 70 -10.14 -9.38 0.25
C LEU A 70 -9.21 -9.21 -0.95
N CYS A 71 -8.14 -8.43 -0.81
CA CYS A 71 -7.10 -8.27 -1.83
C CYS A 71 -6.45 -9.62 -2.18
N SER A 72 -6.11 -10.43 -1.19
CA SER A 72 -5.50 -11.75 -1.43
C SER A 72 -6.46 -12.71 -2.14
N TYR A 73 -7.74 -12.72 -1.74
CA TYR A 73 -8.76 -13.55 -2.38
C TYR A 73 -9.01 -13.13 -3.83
N THR A 74 -9.24 -11.83 -4.06
CA THR A 74 -9.47 -11.27 -5.40
C THR A 74 -8.24 -11.43 -6.30
N PHE A 75 -7.03 -11.26 -5.77
CA PHE A 75 -5.81 -11.40 -6.55
C PHE A 75 -5.65 -12.82 -7.11
N ASN A 76 -5.86 -13.85 -6.28
CA ASN A 76 -5.79 -15.24 -6.75
C ASN A 76 -6.82 -15.53 -7.85
N PHE A 77 -8.04 -15.00 -7.72
CA PHE A 77 -9.08 -15.17 -8.74
C PHE A 77 -8.75 -14.43 -10.04
N LEU A 78 -8.35 -13.16 -9.97
CA LEU A 78 -8.06 -12.33 -11.14
C LEU A 78 -6.79 -12.78 -11.88
N MET A 79 -5.78 -13.27 -11.16
CA MET A 79 -4.55 -13.80 -11.74
C MET A 79 -4.81 -15.04 -12.62
N SER A 80 -5.85 -15.83 -12.31
CA SER A 80 -6.28 -16.95 -13.16
C SER A 80 -6.88 -16.50 -14.49
N TRP A 81 -7.39 -15.27 -14.55
CA TRP A 81 -8.10 -14.73 -15.70
C TRP A 81 -7.18 -13.93 -16.63
N SER A 82 -6.39 -13.01 -16.07
CA SER A 82 -5.38 -12.27 -16.82
C SER A 82 -4.39 -11.57 -15.89
N SER A 83 -3.10 -11.91 -15.99
CA SER A 83 -2.06 -11.26 -15.19
C SER A 83 -1.97 -9.75 -15.45
N TYR A 84 -2.00 -9.33 -16.71
CA TYR A 84 -1.87 -7.92 -17.10
C TYR A 84 -3.04 -7.06 -16.62
N GLY A 85 -4.28 -7.54 -16.81
CA GLY A 85 -5.48 -6.83 -16.37
C GLY A 85 -5.56 -6.68 -14.85
N THR A 86 -5.10 -7.69 -14.12
CA THR A 86 -5.05 -7.67 -12.65
C THR A 86 -4.18 -6.53 -12.13
N PHE A 87 -2.94 -6.41 -12.63
CA PHE A 87 -2.02 -5.35 -12.18
C PHE A 87 -2.55 -3.94 -12.48
N ILE A 88 -3.20 -3.73 -13.62
CA ILE A 88 -3.79 -2.42 -13.97
C ILE A 88 -4.95 -2.08 -13.04
N LEU A 89 -5.83 -3.03 -12.75
CA LEU A 89 -6.96 -2.82 -11.84
C LEU A 89 -6.49 -2.46 -10.44
N TYR A 90 -5.51 -3.19 -9.88
CA TYR A 90 -4.93 -2.84 -8.58
C TYR A 90 -4.21 -1.49 -8.61
N ALA A 91 -3.50 -1.15 -9.70
CA ALA A 91 -2.86 0.16 -9.84
C ALA A 91 -3.90 1.30 -9.83
N ALA A 92 -5.02 1.14 -10.54
CA ALA A 92 -6.11 2.11 -10.56
C ALA A 92 -6.75 2.28 -9.17
N ILE A 93 -7.01 1.18 -8.44
CA ILE A 93 -7.55 1.22 -7.08
C ILE A 93 -6.58 1.94 -6.13
N ASN A 94 -5.27 1.67 -6.25
CA ASN A 94 -4.26 2.38 -5.45
C ASN A 94 -4.21 3.87 -5.79
N ALA A 95 -4.31 4.26 -7.06
CA ALA A 95 -4.36 5.66 -7.45
C ALA A 95 -5.60 6.38 -6.89
N LEU A 96 -6.77 5.74 -6.90
CA LEU A 96 -7.98 6.26 -6.27
C LEU A 96 -7.81 6.38 -4.75
N ALA A 97 -7.16 5.42 -4.11
CA ALA A 97 -6.87 5.48 -2.68
C ALA A 97 -5.94 6.65 -2.33
N ILE A 98 -4.92 6.91 -3.15
CA ILE A 98 -4.03 8.08 -2.98
C ILE A 98 -4.82 9.38 -3.14
N LEU A 99 -5.69 9.47 -4.16
CA LEU A 99 -6.55 10.63 -4.36
C LEU A 99 -7.48 10.87 -3.17
N PHE A 100 -8.09 9.81 -2.65
CA PHE A 100 -8.91 9.87 -1.45
C PHE A 100 -8.12 10.37 -0.24
N VAL A 101 -6.90 9.88 -0.04
CA VAL A 101 -6.03 10.34 1.05
C VAL A 101 -5.75 11.84 0.92
N ILE A 102 -5.41 12.32 -0.28
CA ILE A 102 -5.09 13.74 -0.51
C ILE A 102 -6.32 14.64 -0.28
N LEU A 103 -7.51 14.22 -0.69
CA LEU A 103 -8.74 15.02 -0.58
C LEU A 103 -9.37 14.99 0.81
N MET A 104 -9.30 13.84 1.49
CA MET A 104 -10.14 13.53 2.64
C MET A 104 -9.37 13.40 3.96
N VAL A 105 -8.03 13.28 3.92
CA VAL A 105 -7.21 13.33 5.14
C VAL A 105 -6.81 14.78 5.41
N PRO A 106 -7.39 15.45 6.42
CA PRO A 106 -6.98 16.78 6.80
C PRO A 106 -5.53 16.74 7.32
N GLU A 107 -4.72 17.71 6.92
CA GLU A 107 -3.35 17.91 7.43
C GLU A 107 -3.40 18.12 8.96
N THR A 108 -2.95 17.12 9.73
CA THR A 108 -2.84 17.18 11.19
C THR A 108 -1.51 17.78 11.66
N LYS A 109 -0.57 18.03 10.73
CA LYS A 109 0.80 18.43 11.06
C LYS A 109 0.82 19.85 11.66
N GLY A 110 1.12 19.91 12.97
CA GLY A 110 1.31 21.18 13.68
C GLY A 110 0.04 21.81 14.27
N LYS A 111 -1.11 21.12 14.25
CA LYS A 111 -2.33 21.55 14.95
C LYS A 111 -2.44 20.86 16.31
N THR A 112 -2.93 21.57 17.33
CA THR A 112 -3.22 20.95 18.63
C THR A 112 -4.49 20.10 18.55
N LEU A 113 -4.58 19.05 19.38
CA LEU A 113 -5.74 18.16 19.48
C LEU A 113 -7.09 18.93 19.59
N GLU A 114 -7.08 20.05 20.30
CA GLU A 114 -8.25 20.91 20.51
C GLU A 114 -8.68 21.67 19.25
N GLN A 115 -7.73 22.10 18.41
CA GLN A 115 -8.02 22.75 17.12
C GLN A 115 -8.59 21.76 16.09
N ILE A 116 -8.08 20.51 16.09
CA ILE A 116 -8.59 19.44 15.23
C ILE A 116 -10.02 19.07 15.66
N GLN A 117 -10.28 18.94 16.96
CA GLN A 117 -11.62 18.65 17.48
C GLN A 117 -12.61 19.80 17.18
N GLY A 118 -12.14 21.05 17.17
CA GLY A 118 -12.93 22.23 16.84
C GLY A 118 -13.26 22.39 15.35
N ASP A 119 -12.37 21.96 14.44
CA ASP A 119 -12.64 21.95 12.98
C ASP A 119 -13.62 20.83 12.59
N ILE A 120 -13.61 19.69 13.30
CA ILE A 120 -14.50 18.55 13.04
C ILE A 120 -15.92 18.78 13.57
N ASN A 121 -16.08 19.61 14.61
CA ASN A 121 -17.36 19.83 15.31
C ASN A 121 -18.09 21.13 14.88
N LYS A 122 -17.75 21.66 13.70
CA LYS A 122 -18.44 22.79 13.05
C LYS A 122 -19.41 22.32 11.97
#